data_AF-A0AAV0V295-F1
#
_entry.id   AF-A0AAV0V295-F1
#
_cell.length_a   1.000
_cell.length_b   1.000
_cell.length_c   1.000
_cell.angle_alpha   90.00
_cell.angle_beta   90.00
_cell.angle_gamma   90.00
#
_symmetry.space_group_name_H-M   'P 1'
#
loop_
_entity.id
_entity.type
_entity.pdbx_description
1 polymer ?
#
loop_
_entity_poly.entity_id
_entity_poly.type
_entity_poly.pdbx_seq_one_letter_code
_entity_poly.pdbx_strand_id
1 'polypeptide(L)'
;MAWVGHDWSLSEVFRLLDLNRAGYKLLEDPLLNVFTKFTEVLNKNSGDDSFWIQAKKQGAFEAAKYAPNPAAVFKQFLTKAGDNLLTSPFFTTFLKYADTYRLTNRKDVKVHEIIYDYYKDKGPALVAKILALKKAPDASASYVALRVEADMFRHWMDPKEPISPDEVFEFLKLNDVEEPAELFQNHLFEYWINDFLDVFIKQSKAKQISRSYLATGYNRDALLLAIAEAKTNDKTKDLATKSCVRKTISHAEPSSPTATSSHAVTYVH
;
A
#
# COMPACT_ATOMS: atom_id res chain seq x y z
N MET A 1 12.31 -13.82 43.20
CA MET A 1 10.83 -13.84 43.29
C MET A 1 10.37 -12.90 44.40
N ALA A 2 10.55 -11.58 44.26
CA ALA A 2 10.14 -10.61 45.29
C ALA A 2 8.93 -9.76 44.86
N TRP A 3 8.54 -9.82 43.58
CA TRP A 3 7.53 -8.91 43.00
C TRP A 3 6.13 -9.53 42.91
N VAL A 4 5.99 -10.82 43.20
CA VAL A 4 4.72 -11.58 43.08
C VAL A 4 3.78 -11.33 44.27
N GLY A 5 4.28 -10.71 45.35
CA GLY A 5 3.51 -10.39 46.56
C GLY A 5 3.00 -8.95 46.65
N HIS A 6 3.23 -8.13 45.63
CA HIS A 6 2.71 -6.77 45.54
C HIS A 6 1.75 -6.65 44.34
N ASP A 7 0.67 -5.88 44.49
CA ASP A 7 -0.34 -5.61 43.45
C ASP A 7 0.18 -4.68 42.33
N TRP A 8 1.36 -4.99 41.78
CA TRP A 8 1.96 -4.18 40.73
C TRP A 8 1.28 -4.47 39.40
N SER A 9 0.87 -3.41 38.72
CA SER A 9 0.36 -3.49 37.35
C SER A 9 1.49 -3.80 36.36
N LEU A 10 1.13 -4.38 35.21
CA LEU A 10 2.07 -4.61 34.11
C LEU A 10 2.74 -3.31 33.66
N SER A 11 2.02 -2.18 33.67
CA SER A 11 2.55 -0.86 33.29
C SER A 11 3.62 -0.37 34.27
N GLU A 12 3.45 -0.61 35.57
CA GLU A 12 4.44 -0.26 36.60
C GLU A 12 5.69 -1.11 36.48
N VAL A 13 5.54 -2.41 36.24
CA VAL A 13 6.67 -3.33 36.06
C VAL A 13 7.44 -3.01 34.77
N PHE A 14 6.73 -2.70 33.67
CA PHE A 14 7.35 -2.31 32.41
C PHE A 14 8.16 -1.02 32.53
N ARG A 15 7.66 -0.06 33.33
CA ARG A 15 8.39 1.18 33.66
C ARG A 15 9.53 0.97 34.64
N LEU A 16 9.37 0.10 35.63
CA LEU A 16 10.44 -0.21 36.58
C LEU A 16 11.65 -0.80 35.85
N LEU A 17 11.41 -1.64 34.84
CA LEU A 17 12.45 -2.22 34.00
C LEU A 17 13.01 -1.24 32.95
N ASP A 18 12.56 0.02 32.95
CA ASP A 18 12.90 1.10 31.99
C ASP A 18 12.69 0.71 30.51
N LEU A 19 11.88 -0.32 30.25
CA LEU A 19 11.59 -0.83 28.91
C LEU A 19 10.84 0.21 28.07
N ASN A 20 10.13 1.14 28.73
CA ASN A 20 9.48 2.28 28.10
C ASN A 20 10.45 3.28 27.45
N ARG A 21 11.76 3.19 27.73
CA ARG A 21 12.80 4.05 27.11
C ARG A 21 13.66 3.33 26.08
N ALA A 22 13.52 2.01 25.93
CA ALA A 22 14.36 1.21 25.05
C ALA A 22 14.17 1.53 23.56
N GLY A 23 13.04 2.13 23.18
CA GLY A 23 12.76 2.51 21.78
C GLY A 23 12.88 1.29 20.86
N TYR A 24 13.67 1.40 19.78
CA TYR A 24 13.85 0.30 18.83
C TYR A 24 14.68 -0.86 19.35
N LYS A 25 15.44 -0.64 20.42
CA LYS A 25 16.19 -1.69 21.10
C LYS A 25 15.32 -2.48 22.07
N LEU A 26 14.04 -2.11 22.26
CA LEU A 26 13.11 -2.85 23.12
C LEU A 26 13.06 -4.33 22.78
N LEU A 27 13.05 -4.68 21.49
CA LEU A 27 13.01 -6.07 21.01
C LEU A 27 14.33 -6.82 21.24
N GLU A 28 15.41 -6.09 21.48
CA GLU A 28 16.75 -6.61 21.77
C GLU A 28 17.06 -6.55 23.28
N ASP A 29 16.21 -5.90 24.07
CA ASP A 29 16.44 -5.64 25.48
C ASP A 29 16.25 -6.94 26.28
N PRO A 30 17.29 -7.46 26.96
CA PRO A 30 17.18 -8.68 27.74
C PRO A 30 16.18 -8.57 28.89
N LEU A 31 15.87 -7.36 29.36
CA LEU A 31 14.85 -7.11 30.38
C LEU A 31 13.43 -7.29 29.83
N LEU A 32 13.23 -7.28 28.51
CA LEU A 32 11.96 -7.69 27.91
C LEU A 32 11.64 -9.14 28.25
N ASN A 33 12.64 -10.02 28.27
CA ASN A 33 12.48 -11.41 28.69
C ASN A 33 12.17 -11.53 30.20
N VAL A 34 12.71 -10.62 31.03
CA VAL A 34 12.36 -10.54 32.46
C VAL A 34 10.91 -10.12 32.63
N PHE A 35 10.43 -9.15 31.84
CA PHE A 35 9.03 -8.75 31.80
C PHE A 35 8.12 -9.90 31.34
N THR A 36 8.47 -10.58 30.25
CA THR A 36 7.71 -11.75 29.76
C THR A 36 7.63 -12.85 30.82
N LYS A 37 8.76 -13.20 31.46
CA LYS A 37 8.77 -14.18 32.57
C LYS A 37 7.95 -13.72 33.77
N PHE A 38 7.97 -12.43 34.11
CA PHE A 38 7.09 -11.89 35.15
C PHE A 38 5.62 -12.11 34.80
N THR A 39 5.22 -11.86 33.54
CA THR A 39 3.85 -12.16 33.07
C THR A 39 3.53 -13.66 33.14
N GLU A 40 4.50 -14.54 32.90
CA GLU A 40 4.35 -16.00 33.00
C GLU A 40 4.29 -16.52 34.45
N VAL A 41 4.96 -15.86 35.40
CA VAL A 41 4.87 -16.21 36.82
C VAL A 41 3.53 -15.80 37.39
N LEU A 42 3.04 -14.61 37.01
CA LEU A 42 1.66 -14.24 37.28
C LEU A 42 0.72 -15.30 36.67
N ASN A 43 0.97 -15.76 35.43
CA ASN A 43 0.20 -16.79 34.70
C ASN A 43 -0.03 -18.09 35.51
N LYS A 44 0.98 -18.56 36.24
CA LYS A 44 0.88 -19.80 37.02
C LYS A 44 0.00 -19.69 38.27
N ASN A 45 -0.32 -18.48 38.72
CA ASN A 45 -0.93 -18.24 40.03
C ASN A 45 -2.43 -17.88 39.99
N SER A 46 -3.06 -17.64 38.83
CA SER A 46 -4.49 -17.19 38.81
C SER A 46 -5.54 -18.21 38.32
N GLY A 47 -5.15 -19.30 37.63
CA GLY A 47 -6.09 -20.35 37.19
C GLY A 47 -7.21 -19.96 36.20
N ASP A 48 -7.29 -18.69 35.77
CA ASP A 48 -8.36 -18.17 34.90
C ASP A 48 -7.82 -17.64 33.55
N ASP A 49 -8.11 -18.37 32.47
CA ASP A 49 -7.68 -18.05 31.11
C ASP A 49 -8.24 -16.71 30.58
N SER A 50 -9.40 -16.26 31.08
CA SER A 50 -10.04 -15.02 30.62
C SER A 50 -9.28 -13.78 31.10
N PHE A 51 -8.86 -13.78 32.37
CA PHE A 51 -7.97 -12.80 32.95
C PHE A 51 -6.64 -12.74 32.17
N TRP A 52 -6.09 -13.88 31.74
CA TRP A 52 -4.82 -13.93 30.99
C TRP A 52 -4.90 -13.39 29.58
N ILE A 53 -5.99 -13.66 28.87
CA ILE A 53 -6.22 -13.05 27.56
C ILE A 53 -6.24 -11.51 27.72
N GLN A 54 -6.83 -11.02 28.80
CA GLN A 54 -6.89 -9.58 29.08
C GLN A 54 -5.53 -9.01 29.51
N ALA A 55 -4.80 -9.68 30.39
CA ALA A 55 -3.47 -9.27 30.85
C ALA A 55 -2.42 -9.29 29.73
N LYS A 56 -2.42 -10.32 28.86
CA LYS A 56 -1.55 -10.37 27.67
C LYS A 56 -1.88 -9.24 26.70
N LYS A 57 -3.16 -8.96 26.47
CA LYS A 57 -3.61 -7.81 25.68
C LYS A 57 -3.11 -6.50 26.29
N GLN A 58 -3.21 -6.33 27.61
CA GLN A 58 -2.72 -5.12 28.31
C GLN A 58 -1.20 -4.98 28.25
N GLY A 59 -0.43 -6.04 28.50
CA GLY A 59 1.03 -6.00 28.38
C GLY A 59 1.50 -5.69 26.96
N ALA A 60 0.87 -6.29 25.95
CA ALA A 60 1.13 -5.95 24.54
C ALA A 60 0.73 -4.50 24.22
N PHE A 61 -0.36 -4.00 24.82
CA PHE A 61 -0.80 -2.62 24.65
C PHE A 61 0.19 -1.62 25.27
N GLU A 62 0.68 -1.90 26.47
CA GLU A 62 1.70 -1.08 27.14
C GLU A 62 3.03 -1.09 26.39
N ALA A 63 3.51 -2.25 25.96
CA ALA A 63 4.71 -2.33 25.14
C ALA A 63 4.54 -1.54 23.82
N ALA A 64 3.38 -1.64 23.18
CA ALA A 64 3.07 -0.91 21.95
C ALA A 64 3.08 0.61 22.13
N LYS A 65 2.76 1.15 23.32
CA LYS A 65 2.84 2.58 23.64
C LYS A 65 4.24 3.17 23.46
N TYR A 66 5.26 2.37 23.76
CA TYR A 66 6.67 2.75 23.68
C TYR A 66 7.38 2.11 22.48
N ALA A 67 6.65 1.34 21.68
CA ALA A 67 7.19 0.71 20.51
C ALA A 67 7.64 1.78 19.49
N PRO A 68 8.67 1.49 18.68
CA PRO A 68 9.21 2.47 17.75
C PRO A 68 8.23 2.81 16.64
N ASN A 69 8.40 3.97 15.99
CA ASN A 69 7.64 4.23 14.76
C ASN A 69 7.90 3.10 13.74
N PRO A 70 6.86 2.50 13.11
CA PRO A 70 7.03 1.48 12.07
C PRO A 70 8.01 1.86 10.96
N ALA A 71 8.09 3.13 10.54
CA ALA A 71 9.09 3.57 9.56
C ALA A 71 10.53 3.36 10.05
N ALA A 72 10.81 3.60 11.34
CA ALA A 72 12.12 3.36 11.93
C ALA A 72 12.45 1.86 12.00
N VAL A 73 11.48 1.03 12.42
CA VAL A 73 11.63 -0.44 12.44
C VAL A 73 11.91 -0.96 11.03
N PHE A 74 11.15 -0.51 10.03
CA PHE A 74 11.35 -0.92 8.64
C PHE A 74 12.75 -0.55 8.15
N LYS A 75 13.16 0.70 8.35
CA LYS A 75 14.47 1.21 7.93
C LYS A 75 15.62 0.39 8.52
N GLN A 76 15.53 0.05 9.81
CA GLN A 76 16.61 -0.63 10.53
C GLN A 76 16.71 -2.13 10.20
N PHE A 77 15.57 -2.82 10.07
CA PHE A 77 15.55 -4.29 10.06
C PHE A 77 15.19 -4.91 8.72
N LEU A 78 14.49 -4.18 7.84
CA LEU A 78 13.87 -4.77 6.65
C LEU A 78 14.51 -4.33 5.34
N THR A 79 15.16 -3.17 5.31
CA THR A 79 15.82 -2.65 4.09
C THR A 79 16.91 -3.57 3.55
N LYS A 80 17.56 -4.36 4.41
CA LYS A 80 18.60 -5.34 4.01
C LYS A 80 18.04 -6.54 3.26
N ALA A 81 16.72 -6.77 3.30
CA ALA A 81 16.10 -7.91 2.60
C ALA A 81 16.09 -7.72 1.07
N GLY A 82 16.31 -6.50 0.57
CA GLY A 82 16.37 -6.22 -0.86
C GLY A 82 15.11 -6.70 -1.59
N ASP A 83 15.31 -7.46 -2.66
CA ASP A 83 14.24 -7.99 -3.51
C ASP A 83 13.47 -9.16 -2.86
N ASN A 84 14.00 -9.71 -1.76
CA ASN A 84 13.37 -10.79 -1.00
C ASN A 84 12.48 -10.29 0.15
N LEU A 85 12.28 -8.97 0.26
CA LEU A 85 11.49 -8.35 1.34
C LEU A 85 10.10 -8.99 1.50
N LEU A 86 9.31 -9.10 0.43
CA LEU A 86 7.94 -9.64 0.50
C LEU A 86 7.90 -11.13 0.87
N THR A 87 9.00 -11.86 0.68
CA THR A 87 9.14 -13.26 1.10
C THR A 87 9.82 -13.42 2.46
N SER A 88 10.24 -12.32 3.09
CA SER A 88 10.90 -12.34 4.38
C SER A 88 9.88 -12.58 5.50
N PRO A 89 10.08 -13.57 6.39
CA PRO A 89 9.23 -13.76 7.56
C PRO A 89 9.27 -12.54 8.52
N PHE A 90 10.35 -11.76 8.49
CA PHE A 90 10.44 -10.50 9.22
C PHE A 90 9.50 -9.43 8.67
N PHE A 91 9.22 -9.44 7.37
CA PHE A 91 8.28 -8.49 6.77
C PHE A 91 6.83 -8.84 7.13
N THR A 92 6.46 -10.11 7.15
CA THR A 92 5.15 -10.56 7.68
C THR A 92 4.97 -10.14 9.14
N THR A 93 6.01 -10.29 9.95
CA THR A 93 6.02 -9.85 11.35
C THR A 93 5.86 -8.33 11.45
N PHE A 94 6.54 -7.58 10.58
CA PHE A 94 6.43 -6.13 10.52
C PHE A 94 5.03 -5.63 10.16
N LEU A 95 4.34 -6.26 9.21
CA LEU A 95 2.96 -5.89 8.86
C LEU A 95 2.02 -6.04 10.07
N LYS A 96 2.13 -7.16 10.80
CA LYS A 96 1.37 -7.39 12.04
C LYS A 96 1.73 -6.39 13.15
N TYR A 97 3.02 -6.08 13.26
CA TYR A 97 3.52 -5.06 14.17
C TYR A 97 2.90 -3.68 13.87
N ALA A 98 2.93 -3.25 12.62
CA ALA A 98 2.39 -1.95 12.21
C ALA A 98 0.87 -1.85 12.43
N ASP A 99 0.13 -2.95 12.20
CA ASP A 99 -1.29 -3.01 12.50
C ASP A 99 -1.57 -2.87 14.00
N THR A 100 -0.78 -3.56 14.84
CA THR A 100 -0.89 -3.47 16.31
C THR A 100 -0.52 -2.06 16.79
N TYR A 101 0.56 -1.48 16.26
CA TYR A 101 0.98 -0.12 16.57
C TYR A 101 -0.14 0.89 16.27
N ARG A 102 -0.78 0.80 15.09
CA ARG A 102 -1.89 1.68 14.69
C ARG A 102 -3.08 1.56 15.65
N LEU A 103 -3.49 0.33 15.98
CA LEU A 103 -4.63 0.07 16.86
C LEU A 103 -4.41 0.61 18.28
N THR A 104 -3.20 0.42 18.80
CA THR A 104 -2.83 0.79 20.18
C THR A 104 -2.54 2.28 20.33
N ASN A 105 -1.71 2.84 19.46
CA ASN A 105 -1.25 4.22 19.60
C ASN A 105 -2.25 5.25 19.05
N ARG A 106 -3.34 4.79 18.41
CA ARG A 106 -4.30 5.65 17.71
C ARG A 106 -3.63 6.61 16.71
N LYS A 107 -2.46 6.22 16.21
CA LYS A 107 -1.68 6.99 15.22
C LYS A 107 -1.99 6.47 13.83
N ASP A 108 -2.10 7.38 12.87
CA ASP A 108 -2.18 7.02 11.47
C ASP A 108 -0.79 6.55 11.00
N VAL A 109 -0.61 5.22 10.97
CA VAL A 109 0.59 4.61 10.39
C VAL A 109 0.33 4.41 8.90
N LYS A 110 1.08 5.14 8.10
CA LYS A 110 1.04 5.04 6.64
C LYS A 110 2.02 3.97 6.15
N VAL A 111 1.71 2.71 6.44
CA VAL A 111 2.52 1.55 5.97
C VAL A 111 2.66 1.55 4.45
N HIS A 112 1.64 2.03 3.74
CA HIS A 112 1.70 2.22 2.30
C HIS A 112 2.78 3.20 1.85
N GLU A 113 2.99 4.33 2.54
CA GLU A 113 4.07 5.27 2.21
C GLU A 113 5.43 4.61 2.43
N ILE A 114 5.61 3.85 3.52
CA ILE A 114 6.86 3.12 3.79
C ILE A 114 7.19 2.14 2.65
N ILE A 115 6.19 1.38 2.19
CA ILE A 115 6.36 0.41 1.11
C ILE A 115 6.59 1.14 -0.22
N TYR A 116 5.80 2.17 -0.51
CA TYR A 116 5.92 2.96 -1.73
C TYR A 116 7.30 3.59 -1.84
N ASP A 117 7.78 4.27 -0.80
CA ASP A 117 9.10 4.90 -0.75
C ASP A 117 10.24 3.88 -0.97
N TYR A 118 10.11 2.68 -0.38
CA TYR A 118 11.10 1.62 -0.55
C TYR A 118 11.14 1.06 -1.99
N TYR A 119 9.99 1.07 -2.67
CA TYR A 119 9.84 0.52 -4.03
C TYR A 119 9.66 1.56 -5.13
N LYS A 120 9.82 2.87 -4.85
CA LYS A 120 9.56 3.96 -5.80
C LYS A 120 10.27 3.80 -7.15
N ASP A 121 11.49 3.28 -7.13
CA ASP A 121 12.31 3.02 -8.32
C ASP A 121 12.29 1.54 -8.76
N LYS A 122 11.48 0.71 -8.10
CA LYS A 122 11.41 -0.75 -8.24
C LYS A 122 9.98 -1.25 -8.43
N GLY A 123 9.08 -0.42 -8.96
CA GLY A 123 7.68 -0.77 -9.17
C GLY A 123 7.44 -2.05 -10.00
N PRO A 124 8.18 -2.30 -11.11
CA PRO A 124 8.06 -3.55 -11.87
C PRO A 124 8.34 -4.79 -11.01
N ALA A 125 9.43 -4.75 -10.25
CA ALA A 125 9.83 -5.86 -9.38
C ALA A 125 8.82 -6.09 -8.25
N LEU A 126 8.28 -5.02 -7.67
CA LEU A 126 7.24 -5.11 -6.64
C LEU A 126 5.98 -5.78 -7.17
N VAL A 127 5.42 -5.26 -8.27
CA VAL A 127 4.15 -5.78 -8.82
C VAL A 127 4.32 -7.19 -9.35
N ALA A 128 5.43 -7.49 -10.04
CA ALA A 128 5.73 -8.87 -10.46
C ALA A 128 5.77 -9.83 -9.25
N LYS A 129 6.37 -9.42 -8.13
CA LYS A 129 6.43 -10.22 -6.91
C LYS A 129 5.05 -10.40 -6.27
N ILE A 130 4.23 -9.36 -6.21
CA ILE A 130 2.85 -9.43 -5.71
C ILE A 130 2.04 -10.43 -6.54
N LEU A 131 2.08 -10.31 -7.88
CA LEU A 131 1.35 -11.20 -8.79
C LEU A 131 1.79 -12.66 -8.64
N ALA A 132 3.09 -12.90 -8.46
CA ALA A 132 3.61 -14.24 -8.21
C ALA A 132 3.14 -14.81 -6.85
N LEU A 133 3.20 -14.00 -5.78
CA LEU A 133 2.81 -14.43 -4.43
C LEU A 133 1.30 -14.65 -4.30
N LYS A 134 0.45 -13.89 -5.01
CA LYS A 134 -1.01 -14.13 -5.08
C LYS A 134 -1.36 -15.48 -5.69
N LYS A 135 -0.50 -16.01 -6.58
CA LYS A 135 -0.67 -17.31 -7.24
C LYS A 135 -0.04 -18.48 -6.45
N ALA A 136 0.73 -18.18 -5.40
CA ALA A 136 1.38 -19.21 -4.61
C ALA A 136 0.35 -19.99 -3.77
N PRO A 137 0.54 -21.30 -3.56
CA PRO A 137 -0.35 -22.11 -2.71
C PRO A 137 -0.19 -21.78 -1.21
N ASP A 138 0.82 -20.98 -0.85
CA ASP A 138 1.10 -20.59 0.52
C ASP A 138 0.22 -19.42 0.98
N ALA A 139 -0.59 -19.65 2.01
CA ALA A 139 -1.53 -18.67 2.53
C ALA A 139 -0.83 -17.44 3.13
N SER A 140 0.39 -17.58 3.67
CA SER A 140 1.16 -16.46 4.23
C SER A 140 1.72 -15.56 3.12
N ALA A 141 2.21 -16.15 2.02
CA ALA A 141 2.65 -15.44 0.82
C ALA A 141 1.50 -14.65 0.20
N SER A 142 0.33 -15.27 0.04
CA SER A 142 -0.87 -14.62 -0.47
C SER A 142 -1.33 -13.48 0.44
N TYR A 143 -1.31 -13.67 1.77
CA TYR A 143 -1.62 -12.61 2.73
C TYR A 143 -0.71 -11.38 2.56
N VAL A 144 0.61 -11.58 2.48
CA VAL A 144 1.56 -10.47 2.29
C VAL A 144 1.27 -9.74 0.98
N ALA A 145 1.06 -10.47 -0.11
CA ALA A 145 0.82 -9.89 -1.42
C ALA A 145 -0.45 -9.03 -1.43
N LEU A 146 -1.57 -9.56 -0.93
CA LEU A 146 -2.85 -8.85 -0.83
C LEU A 146 -2.74 -7.63 0.10
N ARG A 147 -2.04 -7.77 1.22
CA ARG A 147 -1.86 -6.68 2.20
C ARG A 147 -1.06 -5.52 1.62
N VAL A 148 0.03 -5.83 0.90
CA VAL A 148 0.89 -4.84 0.24
C VAL A 148 0.16 -4.16 -0.90
N GLU A 149 -0.50 -4.94 -1.76
CA GLU A 149 -1.30 -4.40 -2.87
C GLU A 149 -2.41 -3.47 -2.37
N ALA A 150 -3.14 -3.86 -1.33
CA ALA A 150 -4.15 -3.00 -0.72
C ALA A 150 -3.56 -1.69 -0.18
N ASP A 151 -2.35 -1.72 0.37
CA ASP A 151 -1.66 -0.50 0.81
C ASP A 151 -1.26 0.38 -0.38
N MET A 152 -0.74 -0.19 -1.47
CA MET A 152 -0.45 0.58 -2.70
C MET A 152 -1.71 1.26 -3.24
N PHE A 153 -2.83 0.53 -3.33
CA PHE A 153 -4.10 1.12 -3.77
C PHE A 153 -4.61 2.20 -2.81
N ARG A 154 -4.39 2.08 -1.49
CA ARG A 154 -4.74 3.15 -0.55
C ARG A 154 -3.96 4.43 -0.81
N HIS A 155 -2.69 4.31 -1.18
CA HIS A 155 -1.87 5.46 -1.56
C HIS A 155 -2.31 6.04 -2.90
N TRP A 156 -2.41 5.18 -3.93
CA TRP A 156 -2.78 5.62 -5.28
C TRP A 156 -4.18 6.23 -5.36
N MET A 157 -5.10 5.74 -4.53
CA MET A 157 -6.49 6.18 -4.49
C MET A 157 -6.79 7.14 -3.32
N ASP A 158 -5.77 7.81 -2.74
CA ASP A 158 -5.99 8.76 -1.65
C ASP A 158 -6.95 9.88 -2.12
N PRO A 159 -8.10 10.09 -1.46
CA PRO A 159 -9.04 11.12 -1.86
C PRO A 159 -8.49 12.55 -1.78
N LYS A 160 -7.45 12.79 -0.98
CA LYS A 160 -6.80 14.10 -0.84
C LYS A 160 -5.82 14.34 -1.98
N GLU A 161 -5.01 13.34 -2.29
CA GLU A 161 -3.92 13.42 -3.25
C GLU A 161 -3.83 12.09 -4.05
N PRO A 162 -4.75 11.88 -5.01
CA PRO A 162 -4.74 10.66 -5.80
C PRO A 162 -3.59 10.68 -6.81
N ILE A 163 -2.87 9.56 -6.91
CA ILE A 163 -1.79 9.39 -7.88
C ILE A 163 -2.39 9.24 -9.27
N SER A 164 -1.85 9.98 -10.25
CA SER A 164 -2.36 9.93 -11.60
C SER A 164 -2.05 8.58 -12.27
N PRO A 165 -2.87 8.19 -13.26
CA PRO A 165 -2.61 7.00 -14.05
C PRO A 165 -1.25 6.99 -14.75
N ASP A 166 -0.78 8.17 -15.15
CA ASP A 166 0.52 8.36 -15.80
C ASP A 166 1.66 8.13 -14.83
N GLU A 167 1.54 8.61 -13.58
CA GLU A 167 2.51 8.32 -12.52
C GLU A 167 2.56 6.82 -12.17
N VAL A 168 1.41 6.12 -12.15
CA VAL A 168 1.42 4.65 -11.96
C VAL A 168 2.00 3.95 -13.19
N PHE A 169 1.80 4.47 -14.40
CA PHE A 169 2.40 3.95 -15.62
C PHE A 169 3.93 4.05 -15.58
N GLU A 170 4.45 5.20 -15.14
CA GLU A 170 5.89 5.45 -14.93
C GLU A 170 6.48 4.63 -13.77
N PHE A 171 5.73 4.51 -12.66
CA PHE A 171 6.12 3.65 -11.54
C PHE A 171 6.33 2.19 -12.00
N LEU A 172 5.50 1.72 -12.93
CA LEU A 172 5.61 0.39 -13.54
C LEU A 172 6.60 0.32 -14.72
N LYS A 173 7.32 1.40 -15.01
CA LYS A 173 8.29 1.52 -16.13
C LYS A 173 7.70 1.10 -17.47
N LEU A 174 6.40 1.34 -17.64
CA LEU A 174 5.70 1.02 -18.89
C LEU A 174 6.03 2.03 -20.01
N ASN A 175 6.55 3.21 -19.65
CA ASN A 175 7.05 4.23 -20.57
C ASN A 175 8.45 3.90 -21.13
N ASP A 176 9.13 2.89 -20.59
CA ASP A 176 10.46 2.45 -21.03
C ASP A 176 10.38 1.31 -22.07
N VAL A 177 9.18 0.80 -22.39
CA VAL A 177 9.00 -0.22 -23.43
C VAL A 177 9.26 0.42 -24.79
N GLU A 178 10.26 -0.04 -25.54
CA GLU A 178 10.66 0.64 -26.79
C GLU A 178 9.55 0.58 -27.85
N GLU A 179 8.97 -0.61 -28.07
CA GLU A 179 7.95 -0.84 -29.08
C GLU A 179 6.55 -0.83 -28.45
N PRO A 180 5.65 0.12 -28.80
CA PRO A 180 4.32 0.21 -28.17
C PRO A 180 3.46 -1.05 -28.30
N ALA A 181 3.69 -1.87 -29.32
CA ALA A 181 3.00 -3.14 -29.52
C ALA A 181 3.33 -4.18 -28.42
N GLU A 182 4.51 -4.08 -27.79
CA GLU A 182 4.94 -5.01 -26.72
C GLU A 182 4.16 -4.79 -25.42
N LEU A 183 3.60 -3.59 -25.20
CA LEU A 183 2.73 -3.30 -24.05
C LEU A 183 1.57 -4.30 -23.96
N PHE A 184 0.99 -4.69 -25.10
CA PHE A 184 -0.17 -5.60 -25.11
C PHE A 184 0.15 -7.05 -24.74
N GLN A 185 1.43 -7.38 -24.59
CA GLN A 185 1.90 -8.67 -24.08
C GLN A 185 2.52 -8.55 -22.67
N ASN A 186 2.63 -7.33 -22.14
CA ASN A 186 3.26 -7.05 -20.86
C ASN A 186 2.24 -7.23 -19.70
N HIS A 187 2.54 -8.14 -18.77
CA HIS A 187 1.68 -8.40 -17.62
C HIS A 187 1.54 -7.20 -16.65
N LEU A 188 2.51 -6.27 -16.64
CA LEU A 188 2.42 -5.03 -15.87
C LEU A 188 1.46 -4.03 -16.53
N PHE A 189 1.41 -4.01 -17.87
CA PHE A 189 0.41 -3.22 -18.60
C PHE A 189 -0.99 -3.80 -18.39
N GLU A 190 -1.12 -5.13 -18.39
CA GLU A 190 -2.37 -5.80 -18.04
C GLU A 190 -2.83 -5.43 -16.62
N TYR A 191 -1.92 -5.44 -15.65
CA TYR A 191 -2.21 -5.03 -14.27
C TYR A 191 -2.63 -3.55 -14.19
N TRP A 192 -1.85 -2.66 -14.80
CA TRP A 192 -2.15 -1.22 -14.83
C TRP A 192 -3.55 -0.95 -15.40
N ILE A 193 -3.92 -1.66 -16.47
CA ILE A 193 -5.17 -1.39 -17.15
C ILE A 193 -6.38 -2.07 -16.48
N ASN A 194 -6.24 -3.31 -15.99
CA ASN A 194 -7.37 -4.08 -15.48
C ASN A 194 -7.55 -3.95 -13.96
N ASP A 195 -6.48 -3.78 -13.20
CA ASP A 195 -6.57 -3.70 -11.75
C ASP A 195 -6.57 -2.24 -11.29
N PHE A 196 -5.58 -1.45 -11.73
CA PHE A 196 -5.45 -0.06 -11.30
C PHE A 196 -6.48 0.86 -11.97
N LEU A 197 -6.46 0.92 -13.31
CA LEU A 197 -7.25 1.90 -14.06
C LEU A 197 -8.76 1.70 -13.87
N ASP A 198 -9.23 0.45 -13.79
CA ASP A 198 -10.64 0.13 -13.53
C ASP A 198 -11.16 0.63 -12.18
N VAL A 199 -10.29 0.68 -11.17
CA VAL A 199 -10.63 1.24 -9.86
C VAL A 199 -10.53 2.77 -9.92
N PHE A 200 -9.48 3.29 -10.57
CA PHE A 200 -9.26 4.72 -10.69
C PHE A 200 -10.42 5.45 -11.38
N ILE A 201 -10.89 4.98 -12.55
CA ILE A 201 -11.96 5.63 -13.32
C ILE A 201 -13.30 5.71 -12.57
N LYS A 202 -13.51 4.86 -11.56
CA LYS A 202 -14.72 4.84 -10.73
C LYS A 202 -14.70 5.90 -9.62
N GLN A 203 -13.56 6.54 -9.36
CA GLN A 203 -13.47 7.59 -8.35
C GLN A 203 -14.15 8.89 -8.79
N SER A 204 -14.76 9.58 -7.84
CA SER A 204 -15.42 10.88 -8.09
C SER A 204 -14.45 11.95 -8.62
N LYS A 205 -13.19 11.94 -8.16
CA LYS A 205 -12.14 12.86 -8.57
C LYS A 205 -11.41 12.47 -9.87
N ALA A 206 -11.67 11.29 -10.44
CA ALA A 206 -11.03 10.85 -11.70
C ALA A 206 -11.39 11.72 -12.92
N LYS A 207 -12.39 12.60 -12.78
CA LYS A 207 -12.73 13.62 -13.79
C LYS A 207 -11.86 14.88 -13.68
N GLN A 208 -11.23 15.11 -12.52
CA GLN A 208 -10.41 16.29 -12.23
C GLN A 208 -8.92 16.06 -12.47
N ILE A 209 -8.47 14.80 -12.45
CA ILE A 209 -7.10 14.43 -12.83
C ILE A 209 -7.03 14.40 -14.37
N SER A 210 -6.09 15.18 -14.93
CA SER A 210 -5.83 15.23 -16.37
C SER A 210 -5.59 13.82 -16.93
N ARG A 211 -6.23 13.51 -18.05
CA ARG A 211 -6.47 12.15 -18.53
C ARG A 211 -5.52 11.75 -19.66
N SER A 212 -4.22 11.90 -19.48
CA SER A 212 -3.24 11.56 -20.50
C SER A 212 -2.64 10.16 -20.35
N TYR A 213 -3.50 9.17 -20.01
CA TYR A 213 -3.22 7.75 -19.70
C TYR A 213 -2.08 7.03 -20.46
N LEU A 214 -1.64 7.54 -21.60
CA LEU A 214 -0.64 6.94 -22.46
C LEU A 214 0.28 7.96 -23.18
N ALA A 215 0.18 9.25 -22.84
CA ALA A 215 0.96 10.31 -23.49
C ALA A 215 2.36 10.48 -22.88
N THR A 216 2.63 9.80 -21.75
CA THR A 216 3.94 9.77 -21.11
C THR A 216 4.80 8.69 -21.77
N GLY A 217 5.65 9.11 -22.70
CA GLY A 217 6.68 8.25 -23.33
C GLY A 217 6.41 7.88 -24.79
N TYR A 218 5.15 7.89 -25.25
CA TYR A 218 4.81 7.48 -26.62
C TYR A 218 4.17 8.59 -27.45
N ASN A 219 4.55 8.61 -28.74
CA ASN A 219 3.82 9.39 -29.73
C ASN A 219 2.38 8.85 -29.85
N ARG A 220 1.39 9.76 -29.82
CA ARG A 220 -0.04 9.43 -29.87
C ARG A 220 -0.40 8.55 -31.07
N ASP A 221 0.16 8.83 -32.24
CA ASP A 221 -0.17 8.13 -33.48
C ASP A 221 0.48 6.74 -33.52
N ALA A 222 1.74 6.63 -33.06
CA ALA A 222 2.42 5.34 -32.90
C ALA A 222 1.64 4.40 -31.98
N LEU A 223 1.12 4.93 -30.87
CA LEU A 223 0.33 4.13 -29.95
C LEU A 223 -1.06 3.78 -30.49
N LEU A 224 -1.71 4.69 -31.23
CA LEU A 224 -2.98 4.37 -31.89
C LEU A 224 -2.81 3.26 -32.94
N LEU A 225 -1.69 3.28 -33.66
CA LEU A 225 -1.31 2.22 -34.60
C LEU A 225 -1.10 0.90 -33.86
N ALA A 226 -0.33 0.89 -32.78
CA ALA A 226 -0.11 -0.31 -31.98
C ALA A 226 -1.41 -0.89 -31.38
N ILE A 227 -2.35 -0.04 -30.95
CA ILE A 227 -3.69 -0.49 -30.53
C ILE A 227 -4.43 -1.16 -31.71
N ALA A 228 -4.36 -0.58 -32.91
CA ALA A 228 -5.03 -1.12 -34.08
C ALA A 228 -4.44 -2.49 -34.47
N GLU A 229 -3.11 -2.61 -34.48
CA GLU A 229 -2.39 -3.86 -34.74
C GLU A 229 -2.71 -4.92 -33.68
N ALA A 230 -2.63 -4.57 -32.39
CA ALA A 230 -2.92 -5.50 -31.29
C ALA A 230 -4.36 -6.02 -31.30
N LYS A 231 -5.33 -5.30 -31.89
CA LYS A 231 -6.70 -5.78 -32.11
C LYS A 231 -6.82 -6.86 -33.18
N THR A 232 -5.86 -6.95 -34.10
CA THR A 232 -5.86 -7.96 -35.17
C THR A 232 -5.22 -9.28 -34.73
N ASN A 233 -4.49 -9.30 -33.62
CA ASN A 233 -3.84 -10.47 -33.06
C ASN A 233 -4.67 -11.07 -31.91
N ASP A 234 -5.08 -12.32 -32.05
CA ASP A 234 -5.95 -13.02 -31.09
C ASP A 234 -5.41 -13.05 -29.65
N LYS A 235 -4.08 -13.02 -29.45
CA LYS A 235 -3.47 -13.02 -28.11
C LYS A 235 -3.57 -11.67 -27.40
N THR A 236 -3.63 -10.57 -28.16
CA THR A 236 -3.56 -9.20 -27.63
C THR A 236 -4.88 -8.43 -27.79
N LYS A 237 -5.81 -8.98 -28.59
CA LYS A 237 -7.06 -8.32 -28.99
C LYS A 237 -7.94 -7.90 -27.81
N ASP A 238 -8.06 -8.74 -26.79
CA ASP A 238 -8.89 -8.45 -25.62
C ASP A 238 -8.35 -7.24 -24.84
N LEU A 239 -7.03 -7.22 -24.61
CA LEU A 239 -6.36 -6.13 -23.89
C LEU A 239 -6.37 -4.81 -24.70
N ALA A 240 -6.14 -4.91 -26.01
CA ALA A 240 -6.20 -3.77 -26.92
C ALA A 240 -7.61 -3.18 -27.05
N THR A 241 -8.65 -4.02 -27.05
CA THR A 241 -10.05 -3.59 -27.09
C THR A 241 -10.42 -2.82 -25.83
N LYS A 242 -10.05 -3.32 -24.65
CA LYS A 242 -10.24 -2.61 -23.37
C LYS A 242 -9.51 -1.27 -23.32
N SER A 243 -8.27 -1.21 -23.83
CA SER A 243 -7.49 0.03 -23.96
C SER A 243 -8.20 1.08 -24.79
N CYS A 244 -8.80 0.67 -25.91
CA CYS A 244 -9.55 1.56 -26.78
C CYS A 244 -10.81 2.11 -26.09
N VAL A 245 -11.60 1.26 -25.43
CA VAL A 245 -12.84 1.66 -24.75
C VAL A 245 -12.56 2.67 -23.64
N ARG A 246 -11.49 2.44 -22.86
CA ARG A 246 -11.09 3.34 -21.77
C ARG A 246 -10.55 4.69 -22.28
N LYS A 247 -9.88 4.72 -23.45
CA LYS A 247 -9.47 5.96 -24.14
C LYS A 247 -10.65 6.76 -24.70
N THR A 248 -11.72 6.12 -25.17
CA THR A 248 -12.94 6.84 -25.59
C THR A 248 -13.70 7.48 -24.44
N ILE A 249 -13.67 6.88 -23.23
CA ILE A 249 -14.27 7.46 -22.02
C ILE A 249 -13.48 8.71 -21.55
N SER A 250 -12.21 8.85 -21.95
CA SER A 250 -11.38 10.00 -21.59
C SER A 250 -11.54 11.23 -22.48
N HIS A 251 -12.02 11.07 -23.73
CA HIS A 251 -12.19 12.15 -24.73
C HIS A 251 -13.60 12.78 -24.75
N ALA A 252 -14.51 12.37 -23.86
CA ALA A 252 -15.76 13.12 -23.67
C ALA A 252 -15.44 14.46 -22.98
N GLU A 253 -15.16 15.50 -23.78
CA GLU A 253 -15.02 16.88 -23.32
C GLU A 253 -16.24 17.32 -22.50
N PRO A 254 -16.06 18.15 -21.45
CA PRO A 254 -17.16 18.96 -20.99
C PRO A 254 -17.55 19.89 -22.14
N SER A 255 -18.79 19.81 -22.60
CA SER A 255 -19.34 20.77 -23.54
C SER A 255 -19.15 22.19 -23.00
N SER A 256 -18.19 22.94 -23.54
CA SER A 256 -18.10 24.38 -23.38
C SER A 256 -19.00 25.05 -24.42
N PRO A 257 -20.02 25.84 -24.04
CA PRO A 257 -20.54 26.88 -24.89
C PRO A 257 -19.68 28.14 -24.67
N THR A 258 -18.80 28.46 -25.62
CA THR A 258 -18.36 29.85 -25.79
C THR A 258 -18.89 30.37 -27.11
N ALA A 259 -19.74 31.39 -27.03
CA ALA A 259 -19.74 32.54 -27.92
C ALA A 259 -20.77 33.55 -27.42
N THR A 260 -20.29 34.54 -26.67
CA THR A 260 -20.91 35.85 -26.58
C THR A 260 -21.02 36.44 -28.00
N SER A 261 -22.23 36.80 -28.41
CA SER A 261 -22.44 37.83 -29.43
C SER A 261 -23.39 38.87 -28.84
N SER A 262 -22.77 39.97 -28.40
CA SER A 262 -23.42 41.26 -28.20
C SER A 262 -24.05 41.70 -29.53
N HIS A 263 -25.36 41.99 -29.54
CA HIS A 263 -25.95 43.07 -30.32
C HIS A 263 -27.06 43.71 -29.46
N ALA A 264 -26.78 44.92 -28.98
CA ALA A 264 -27.79 45.83 -28.47
C ALA A 264 -28.50 46.50 -29.65
N VAL A 265 -29.84 46.47 -29.69
CA VAL A 265 -30.65 47.51 -30.32
C VAL A 265 -31.96 47.65 -29.53
N THR A 266 -32.15 48.84 -28.95
CA THR A 266 -33.38 49.43 -28.42
C THR A 266 -34.55 49.38 -29.39
N TYR A 267 -35.80 49.25 -28.92
CA TYR A 267 -36.86 50.28 -29.10
C TYR A 267 -38.13 49.98 -28.30
N VAL A 268 -38.75 51.09 -27.92
CA VAL A 268 -39.98 51.34 -27.17
C VAL A 268 -41.23 50.94 -27.95
N HIS A 269 -42.21 50.33 -27.28
CA HIS A 269 -43.60 50.82 -27.13
C HIS A 269 -44.40 49.95 -26.16
#